data_AF-A0A163LTJ2-F1
#
_entry.id   AF-A0A163LTJ2-F1
#
_cell.length_a   1.000
_cell.length_b   1.000
_cell.length_c   1.000
_cell.angle_alpha   90.00
_cell.angle_beta   90.00
_cell.angle_gamma   90.00
#
_symmetry.space_group_name_H-M   'P 1'
#
loop_
_entity.id
_entity.type
_entity.pdbx_description
1 polymer ?
#
loop_
_entity_poly.entity_id
_entity_poly.type
_entity_poly.pdbx_seq_one_letter_code
_entity_poly.pdbx_strand_id
1 'polypeptide(L)'
;MVENEPSITSTDKKRSKVGCIVWVVILVFVATLLFFGKFYYDIELKERTLLISSSPDHTNTIEIVEKGEPSFFGPSSIRIKYRNKYIDRILKNDGARPDDSNTNVEWDSNNTALITLAGREQKPETIEFNMERKKPFKNVQLELESNAIATSISPDNTNMIQITKTIRSQGEKPEEYLKIYYGPKGSKLKEYKIIDRIIRYSDQTIEWKSPTHATIDILRNDKILETIEIEIDL
;
A
#
# COMPACT_ATOMS: atom_id res chain seq x y z
N MET A 1 24.08 -13.96 95.71
CA MET A 1 24.34 -12.56 95.36
C MET A 1 24.89 -12.58 93.94
N VAL A 2 24.06 -12.15 92.99
CA VAL A 2 24.36 -11.61 91.64
C VAL A 2 25.36 -12.43 90.78
N GLU A 3 24.89 -13.31 89.89
CA GLU A 3 24.46 -13.04 88.50
C GLU A 3 25.62 -12.66 87.57
N ASN A 4 25.89 -13.49 86.56
CA ASN A 4 25.74 -13.10 85.15
C ASN A 4 26.11 -14.25 84.19
N GLU A 5 25.11 -14.64 83.41
CA GLU A 5 25.17 -15.56 82.27
C GLU A 5 26.05 -15.00 81.14
N PRO A 6 26.65 -15.86 80.31
CA PRO A 6 27.19 -15.43 79.02
C PRO A 6 26.04 -15.07 78.06
N SER A 7 25.90 -13.79 77.75
CA SER A 7 25.00 -13.32 76.69
C SER A 7 25.52 -13.76 75.32
N ILE A 8 24.82 -14.72 74.70
CA ILE A 8 25.06 -15.13 73.31
C ILE A 8 24.38 -14.10 72.42
N THR A 9 25.15 -13.20 71.83
CA THR A 9 24.66 -12.26 70.80
C THR A 9 24.36 -13.01 69.51
N SER A 10 23.13 -13.49 69.37
CA SER A 10 22.61 -14.03 68.11
C SER A 10 22.10 -12.89 67.21
N THR A 11 22.99 -12.28 66.43
CA THR A 11 22.59 -11.30 65.40
C THR A 11 23.24 -11.59 64.05
N ASP A 12 23.12 -12.81 63.54
CA ASP A 12 23.48 -13.11 62.16
C ASP A 12 22.53 -14.12 61.51
N LYS A 13 21.34 -13.66 61.10
CA LYS A 13 20.47 -14.44 60.19
C LYS A 13 19.48 -13.63 59.35
N LYS A 14 19.66 -12.31 59.20
CA LYS A 14 18.76 -11.44 58.41
C LYS A 14 19.38 -10.86 57.12
N ARG A 15 20.71 -10.84 56.99
CA ARG A 15 21.43 -10.29 55.81
C ARG A 15 21.45 -11.20 54.58
N SER A 16 21.46 -12.53 54.76
CA SER A 16 21.57 -13.49 53.63
C SER A 16 20.31 -13.54 52.75
N LYS A 17 19.12 -13.33 53.33
CA LYS A 17 17.85 -13.34 52.58
C LYS A 17 17.64 -12.09 51.73
N VAL A 18 18.15 -10.93 52.16
CA VAL A 18 18.04 -9.67 51.41
C VAL A 18 18.90 -9.72 50.14
N GLY A 19 20.12 -10.23 50.23
CA GLY A 19 20.98 -10.44 49.05
C GLY A 19 20.34 -11.39 48.03
N CYS A 20 19.73 -12.48 48.50
CA CYS A 20 19.01 -13.43 47.63
C CYS A 20 17.78 -12.78 46.96
N ILE A 21 16.97 -12.02 47.70
CA ILE A 21 15.82 -11.30 47.14
C ILE A 21 16.25 -10.27 46.09
N VAL A 22 17.32 -9.50 46.35
CA VAL A 22 17.86 -8.55 45.38
C VAL A 22 18.33 -9.26 44.10
N TRP A 23 19.02 -10.40 44.23
CA TRP A 23 19.42 -11.21 43.07
C TRP A 23 18.22 -11.76 42.27
N VAL A 24 17.18 -12.23 42.94
CA VAL A 24 15.95 -12.68 42.28
C VAL A 24 15.28 -11.52 41.54
N VAL A 25 15.19 -10.34 42.14
CA VAL A 25 14.63 -9.14 41.49
C VAL A 25 15.44 -8.75 40.24
N ILE A 26 16.77 -8.77 40.32
CA ILE A 26 17.65 -8.50 39.18
C ILE A 26 17.42 -9.53 38.06
N LEU A 27 17.37 -10.83 38.39
CA LEU A 27 17.15 -11.88 37.40
C LEU A 27 15.79 -11.75 36.70
N VAL A 28 14.73 -11.48 37.46
CA VAL A 28 13.39 -11.24 36.89
C VAL A 28 13.41 -10.00 36.00
N PHE A 29 14.07 -8.91 36.42
CA PHE A 29 14.17 -7.70 35.62
C PHE A 29 14.94 -7.94 34.31
N VAL A 30 16.07 -8.64 34.34
CA VAL A 30 16.84 -9.00 33.14
C VAL A 30 16.02 -9.90 32.21
N ALA A 31 15.37 -10.94 32.75
CA ALA A 31 14.51 -11.81 31.96
C ALA A 31 13.36 -11.03 31.28
N THR A 32 12.78 -10.06 31.99
CA THR A 32 11.73 -9.18 31.48
C THR A 32 12.26 -8.30 30.34
N LEU A 33 13.42 -7.67 30.51
CA LEU A 33 14.05 -6.88 29.44
C LEU A 33 14.38 -7.72 28.20
N LEU A 34 14.89 -8.93 28.39
CA LEU A 34 15.17 -9.85 27.28
C LEU A 34 13.89 -10.27 26.56
N PHE A 35 12.82 -10.54 27.30
CA PHE A 35 11.52 -10.87 26.72
C PHE A 35 10.96 -9.71 25.90
N PHE A 36 10.90 -8.50 26.46
CA PHE A 36 10.45 -7.32 25.72
C PHE A 36 11.34 -6.97 24.53
N GLY A 37 12.67 -7.13 24.68
CA GLY A 37 13.61 -6.91 23.59
C GLY A 37 13.41 -7.90 22.43
N LYS A 38 13.23 -9.19 22.74
CA LYS A 38 12.92 -10.22 21.74
C LYS A 38 11.56 -9.96 21.08
N PHE A 39 10.53 -9.67 21.87
CA PHE A 39 9.19 -9.38 21.37
C PHE A 39 9.19 -8.16 20.44
N TYR A 40 9.88 -7.09 20.83
CA TYR A 40 10.06 -5.90 20.00
C TYR A 40 10.81 -6.22 18.71
N TYR A 41 11.88 -7.02 18.79
CA TYR A 41 12.61 -7.45 17.60
C TYR A 41 11.73 -8.25 16.63
N ASP A 42 11.01 -9.25 17.12
CA ASP A 42 10.18 -10.13 16.30
C ASP A 42 9.04 -9.36 15.60
N ILE A 43 8.44 -8.38 16.26
CA ILE A 43 7.31 -7.60 15.71
C ILE A 43 7.76 -6.41 14.85
N GLU A 44 8.87 -5.75 15.17
CA GLU A 44 9.23 -4.48 14.54
C GLU A 44 10.50 -4.52 13.69
N LEU A 45 11.42 -5.47 13.92
CA LEU A 45 12.76 -5.41 13.32
C LEU A 45 13.11 -6.61 12.47
N LYS A 46 12.49 -7.77 12.73
CA LYS A 46 12.78 -9.00 11.99
C LYS A 46 12.46 -8.80 10.52
N GLU A 47 13.46 -8.96 9.66
CA GLU A 47 13.28 -8.90 8.20
C GLU A 47 13.29 -10.33 7.64
N ARG A 48 12.36 -10.61 6.72
CA ARG A 48 12.35 -11.83 5.92
C ARG A 48 12.30 -11.48 4.45
N THR A 49 13.31 -11.89 3.70
CA THR A 49 13.38 -11.65 2.27
C THR A 49 12.22 -12.34 1.54
N LEU A 50 11.53 -11.57 0.70
CA LEU A 50 10.52 -12.04 -0.24
C LEU A 50 11.13 -12.20 -1.63
N LEU A 51 11.88 -11.18 -2.08
CA LEU A 51 12.46 -11.15 -3.40
C LEU A 51 13.77 -10.35 -3.40
N ILE A 52 14.77 -10.85 -4.13
CA ILE A 52 15.97 -10.12 -4.51
C ILE A 52 16.02 -10.09 -6.03
N SER A 53 16.04 -8.88 -6.60
CA SER A 53 16.11 -8.70 -8.05
C SER A 53 17.32 -7.84 -8.41
N SER A 54 18.10 -8.30 -9.39
CA SER A 54 19.29 -7.60 -9.87
C SER A 54 19.04 -6.99 -11.25
N SER A 55 19.65 -5.84 -11.51
CA SER A 55 19.66 -5.22 -12.83
C SER A 55 20.27 -6.14 -13.88
N PRO A 56 19.98 -5.92 -15.19
CA PRO A 56 20.53 -6.73 -16.27
C PRO A 56 22.07 -6.86 -16.26
N ASP A 57 22.78 -5.83 -15.80
CA ASP A 57 24.24 -5.84 -15.64
C ASP A 57 24.73 -6.26 -14.24
N HIS A 58 23.82 -6.62 -13.33
CA HIS A 58 24.07 -6.97 -11.93
C HIS A 58 24.74 -5.88 -11.09
N THR A 59 24.75 -4.61 -11.54
CA THR A 59 25.32 -3.50 -10.76
C THR A 59 24.41 -2.99 -9.66
N ASN A 60 23.09 -3.13 -9.84
CA ASN A 60 22.08 -2.66 -8.91
C ASN A 60 21.19 -3.81 -8.45
N THR A 61 20.83 -3.80 -7.17
CA THR A 61 20.00 -4.84 -6.56
C THR A 61 18.91 -4.21 -5.72
N ILE A 62 17.68 -4.63 -5.96
CA ILE A 62 16.50 -4.28 -5.17
C ILE A 62 16.17 -5.50 -4.31
N GLU A 63 16.10 -5.30 -3.00
CA GLU A 63 15.67 -6.33 -2.05
C GLU A 63 14.30 -5.93 -1.48
N ILE A 64 13.34 -6.85 -1.53
CA ILE A 64 12.02 -6.69 -0.95
C ILE A 64 11.90 -7.66 0.22
N VAL A 65 11.60 -7.14 1.41
CA VAL A 65 11.50 -7.91 2.64
C VAL A 65 10.15 -7.66 3.32
N GLU A 66 9.62 -8.67 3.98
CA GLU A 66 8.61 -8.51 5.02
C GLU A 66 9.31 -8.05 6.30
N LYS A 67 8.79 -6.98 6.92
CA LYS A 67 9.28 -6.43 8.18
C LYS A 67 8.29 -6.76 9.30
N GLY A 68 8.82 -7.35 10.36
CA GLY A 68 8.02 -7.83 11.49
C GLY A 68 7.30 -9.13 11.18
N GLU A 69 6.96 -9.88 12.22
CA GLU A 69 5.98 -10.97 12.09
C GLU A 69 4.58 -10.41 12.33
N PRO A 70 3.63 -10.60 11.39
CA PRO A 70 2.26 -10.20 11.62
C PRO A 70 1.70 -11.01 12.79
N SER A 71 1.21 -10.32 13.83
CA SER A 71 0.95 -10.94 15.12
C SER A 71 -0.05 -12.10 15.05
N PHE A 72 -1.09 -12.05 14.20
CA PHE A 72 -2.04 -13.16 14.00
C PHE A 72 -2.82 -13.03 12.68
N PHE A 73 -3.45 -11.88 12.44
CA PHE A 73 -4.20 -11.56 11.22
C PHE A 73 -4.07 -10.06 10.96
N GLY A 74 -3.71 -9.67 9.75
CA GLY A 74 -3.59 -8.26 9.39
C GLY A 74 -2.69 -8.01 8.19
N PRO A 75 -2.57 -6.74 7.79
CA PRO A 75 -1.64 -6.35 6.74
C PRO A 75 -0.19 -6.61 7.16
N SER A 76 0.66 -6.98 6.21
CA SER A 76 2.11 -7.08 6.41
C SER A 76 2.81 -5.78 6.02
N SER A 77 3.85 -5.42 6.78
CA SER A 77 4.75 -4.33 6.39
C SER A 77 5.80 -4.85 5.41
N ILE A 78 5.84 -4.27 4.22
CA ILE A 78 6.81 -4.60 3.17
C ILE A 78 7.83 -3.48 3.07
N ARG A 79 9.11 -3.81 3.13
CA ARG A 79 10.21 -2.87 2.96
C ARG A 79 10.94 -3.17 1.66
N ILE A 80 11.00 -2.16 0.80
CA ILE A 80 11.74 -2.20 -0.47
C ILE A 80 13.06 -1.45 -0.26
N LYS A 81 14.19 -2.11 -0.52
CA LYS A 81 15.54 -1.65 -0.18
C LYS A 81 16.40 -1.53 -1.43
N TYR A 82 17.23 -0.49 -1.44
CA TYR A 82 18.35 -0.31 -2.36
C TYR A 82 19.48 0.37 -1.60
N ARG A 83 20.59 -0.37 -1.39
CA ARG A 83 21.71 0.07 -0.53
C ARG A 83 21.20 0.48 0.86
N ASN A 84 21.48 1.71 1.30
CA ASN A 84 21.02 2.27 2.58
C ASN A 84 19.68 3.02 2.50
N LYS A 85 19.00 2.97 1.34
CA LYS A 85 17.73 3.65 1.11
C LYS A 85 16.61 2.62 1.10
N TYR A 86 15.45 3.00 1.62
CA TYR A 86 14.28 2.12 1.61
C TYR A 86 12.98 2.92 1.57
N ILE A 87 11.90 2.22 1.27
CA ILE A 87 10.52 2.68 1.48
C ILE A 87 9.73 1.54 2.12
N ASP A 88 8.92 1.88 3.12
CA ASP A 88 8.03 0.95 3.80
C ASP A 88 6.62 1.08 3.22
N ARG A 89 5.96 -0.06 3.04
CA ARG A 89 4.63 -0.21 2.45
C ARG A 89 3.80 -1.21 3.21
N ILE A 90 2.51 -1.21 2.90
CA ILE A 90 1.55 -2.10 3.51
C ILE A 90 1.01 -3.02 2.41
N LEU A 91 0.95 -4.32 2.71
CA LEU A 91 0.43 -5.35 1.82
C LEU A 91 -0.72 -6.09 2.51
N LYS A 92 -1.92 -5.99 1.95
CA LYS A 92 -3.11 -6.72 2.43
C LYS A 92 -3.30 -8.01 1.64
N ASN A 93 -3.09 -9.13 2.31
CA ASN A 93 -3.07 -10.45 1.68
C ASN A 93 -4.07 -11.43 2.30
N ASP A 94 -5.24 -10.96 2.74
CA ASP A 94 -6.30 -11.82 3.32
C ASP A 94 -5.80 -12.64 4.51
N GLY A 95 -5.03 -11.99 5.38
CA GLY A 95 -4.36 -12.63 6.53
C GLY A 95 -3.27 -13.65 6.17
N ALA A 96 -3.09 -14.01 4.90
CA ALA A 96 -2.03 -14.90 4.47
C ALA A 96 -0.67 -14.21 4.52
N ARG A 97 0.35 -14.94 4.95
CA ARG A 97 1.72 -14.43 4.96
C ARG A 97 2.17 -14.12 3.51
N PRO A 98 2.80 -12.96 3.25
CA PRO A 98 3.33 -12.63 1.93
C PRO A 98 4.37 -13.63 1.45
N ASP A 99 4.45 -13.83 0.15
CA ASP A 99 5.53 -14.58 -0.49
C ASP A 99 6.05 -13.82 -1.72
N ASP A 100 6.93 -14.45 -2.48
CA ASP A 100 7.52 -13.88 -3.69
C ASP A 100 6.45 -13.54 -4.74
N SER A 101 5.37 -14.33 -4.83
CA SER A 101 4.26 -14.11 -5.77
C SER A 101 3.49 -12.80 -5.54
N ASN A 102 3.60 -12.22 -4.34
CA ASN A 102 3.03 -10.91 -4.04
C ASN A 102 3.87 -9.74 -4.58
N THR A 103 5.05 -10.01 -5.13
CA THR A 103 6.02 -9.00 -5.51
C THR A 103 6.56 -9.26 -6.91
N ASN A 104 6.76 -8.20 -7.68
CA ASN A 104 7.42 -8.29 -8.98
C ASN A 104 8.37 -7.10 -9.15
N VAL A 105 9.49 -7.32 -9.83
CA VAL A 105 10.45 -6.27 -10.17
C VAL A 105 10.84 -6.45 -11.63
N GLU A 106 10.39 -5.50 -12.45
CA GLU A 106 10.69 -5.44 -13.88
C GLU A 106 11.72 -4.34 -14.12
N TRP A 107 12.91 -4.73 -14.59
CA TRP A 107 13.94 -3.77 -14.94
C TRP A 107 13.72 -3.24 -16.36
N ASP A 108 13.62 -1.92 -16.48
CA ASP A 108 13.55 -1.22 -17.76
C ASP A 108 14.96 -0.85 -18.26
N SER A 109 15.88 -0.57 -17.34
CA SER A 109 17.29 -0.37 -17.61
C SER A 109 18.14 -0.83 -16.43
N ASN A 110 19.46 -0.64 -16.47
CA ASN A 110 20.30 -0.93 -15.30
C ASN A 110 19.99 -0.01 -14.11
N ASN A 111 19.42 1.17 -14.35
CA ASN A 111 19.23 2.22 -13.35
C ASN A 111 17.76 2.43 -12.96
N THR A 112 16.84 1.83 -13.71
CA THR A 112 15.39 2.02 -13.54
C THR A 112 14.67 0.68 -13.51
N ALA A 113 13.71 0.57 -12.60
CA ALA A 113 12.84 -0.60 -12.49
C ALA A 113 11.44 -0.19 -12.06
N LEU A 114 10.47 -1.00 -12.43
CA LEU A 114 9.11 -0.94 -11.94
C LEU A 114 8.90 -2.08 -10.94
N ILE A 115 8.53 -1.73 -9.72
CA ILE A 115 8.22 -2.68 -8.65
C ILE A 115 6.71 -2.72 -8.48
N THR A 116 6.14 -3.91 -8.42
CA THR A 116 4.71 -4.12 -8.18
C THR A 116 4.51 -4.91 -6.89
N LEU A 117 3.62 -4.41 -6.02
CA LEU A 117 3.13 -5.12 -4.85
C LEU A 117 1.66 -5.46 -5.03
N ALA A 118 1.30 -6.74 -4.99
CA ALA A 118 -0.05 -7.23 -5.18
C ALA A 118 -0.43 -8.20 -4.06
N GLY A 119 -1.43 -7.81 -3.26
CA GLY A 119 -2.03 -8.66 -2.24
C GLY A 119 -3.47 -8.96 -2.58
N ARG A 120 -4.02 -10.06 -2.04
CA ARG A 120 -5.38 -10.53 -2.39
C ARG A 120 -6.50 -9.53 -2.07
N GLU A 121 -6.30 -8.63 -1.10
CA GLU A 121 -7.30 -7.66 -0.66
C GLU A 121 -6.96 -6.21 -1.03
N GLN A 122 -6.00 -6.03 -1.93
CA GLN A 122 -5.64 -4.69 -2.41
C GLN A 122 -5.52 -4.67 -3.92
N LYS A 123 -5.82 -3.51 -4.51
CA LYS A 123 -5.39 -3.27 -5.88
C LYS A 123 -3.85 -3.21 -5.92
N PRO A 124 -3.22 -3.64 -7.02
CA PRO A 124 -1.78 -3.54 -7.17
C PRO A 124 -1.25 -2.15 -6.84
N GLU A 125 -0.07 -2.10 -6.25
CA GLU A 125 0.67 -0.88 -6.00
C GLU A 125 1.93 -0.88 -6.84
N THR A 126 2.22 0.23 -7.52
CA THR A 126 3.40 0.34 -8.39
C THR A 126 4.35 1.42 -7.90
N ILE A 127 5.64 1.06 -7.86
CA ILE A 127 6.71 1.90 -7.37
C ILE A 127 7.79 1.94 -8.45
N GLU A 128 8.07 3.13 -8.95
CA GLU A 128 9.21 3.35 -9.83
C GLU A 128 10.47 3.49 -8.97
N PHE A 129 11.46 2.68 -9.30
CA PHE A 129 12.83 2.81 -8.85
C PHE A 129 13.65 3.56 -9.90
N ASN A 130 14.39 4.57 -9.46
CA ASN A 130 15.41 5.23 -10.26
C ASN A 130 16.61 5.58 -9.37
N MET A 131 17.77 4.98 -9.65
CA MET A 131 18.95 5.10 -8.79
C MET A 131 19.51 6.52 -8.70
N GLU A 132 19.31 7.33 -9.74
CA GLU A 132 19.86 8.69 -9.86
C GLU A 132 19.09 9.69 -8.99
N ARG A 133 17.88 9.33 -8.55
CA ARG A 133 17.07 10.17 -7.68
C ARG A 133 17.59 10.15 -6.24
N LYS A 134 17.51 11.32 -5.58
CA LYS A 134 17.80 11.46 -4.14
C LYS A 134 16.96 10.47 -3.31
N LYS A 135 15.65 10.42 -3.60
CA LYS A 135 14.72 9.39 -3.13
C LYS A 135 14.45 8.43 -4.30
N PRO A 136 15.06 7.24 -4.33
CA PRO A 136 15.04 6.38 -5.52
C PRO A 136 13.67 5.76 -5.77
N PHE A 137 12.86 5.60 -4.73
CA PHE A 137 11.52 5.04 -4.82
C PHE A 137 10.48 6.17 -4.93
N LYS A 138 9.64 6.09 -5.95
CA LYS A 138 8.50 6.98 -6.16
C LYS A 138 7.27 6.17 -6.49
N ASN A 139 6.16 6.46 -5.82
CA ASN A 139 4.87 5.85 -6.17
C ASN A 139 4.47 6.37 -7.53
N VAL A 140 4.21 5.45 -8.44
CA VAL A 140 3.68 5.77 -9.76
C VAL A 140 2.32 5.12 -9.89
N GLN A 141 1.45 5.80 -10.62
CA GLN A 141 0.09 5.34 -10.85
C GLN A 141 0.04 4.80 -12.28
N LEU A 142 -0.27 3.52 -12.42
CA LEU A 142 -0.55 2.88 -13.70
C LEU A 142 -2.04 2.58 -13.78
N GLU A 143 -2.61 2.74 -14.97
CA GLU A 143 -3.99 2.34 -15.24
C GLU A 143 -4.03 0.82 -15.33
N LEU A 144 -4.68 0.18 -14.36
CA LEU A 144 -4.74 -1.27 -14.24
C LEU A 144 -5.93 -1.84 -15.02
N GLU A 145 -7.08 -1.19 -14.86
CA GLU A 145 -8.36 -1.62 -15.42
C GLU A 145 -9.05 -0.40 -16.00
N SER A 146 -9.58 -0.51 -17.21
CA SER A 146 -10.43 0.51 -17.83
C SER A 146 -11.58 -0.19 -18.54
N ASN A 147 -12.80 0.02 -18.05
CA ASN A 147 -13.99 -0.65 -18.55
C ASN A 147 -15.04 0.38 -18.96
N ALA A 148 -15.65 0.20 -20.14
CA ALA A 148 -16.80 1.00 -20.55
C ALA A 148 -17.98 0.71 -19.62
N ILE A 149 -18.54 1.76 -19.01
CA ILE A 149 -19.71 1.66 -18.13
C ILE A 149 -20.96 2.29 -18.75
N ALA A 150 -20.78 3.21 -19.71
CA ALA A 150 -21.86 3.78 -20.49
C ALA A 150 -21.37 4.10 -21.90
N THR A 151 -22.25 3.87 -22.88
CA THR A 151 -22.05 4.27 -24.26
C THR A 151 -23.35 4.84 -24.79
N SER A 152 -23.28 5.94 -25.54
CA SER A 152 -24.44 6.53 -26.18
C SER A 152 -24.09 6.94 -27.60
N ILE A 153 -25.04 6.75 -28.52
CA ILE A 153 -24.88 7.04 -29.95
C ILE A 153 -25.78 8.22 -30.28
N SER A 154 -25.28 9.13 -31.12
CA SER A 154 -26.03 10.30 -31.55
C SER A 154 -27.31 9.92 -32.33
N PRO A 155 -28.32 10.81 -32.38
CA PRO A 155 -29.60 10.51 -33.05
C PRO A 155 -29.48 10.09 -34.53
N ASP A 156 -28.45 10.57 -35.23
CA ASP A 156 -28.16 10.27 -36.63
C ASP A 156 -27.19 9.08 -36.82
N ASN A 157 -26.79 8.42 -35.73
CA ASN A 157 -25.84 7.31 -35.69
C ASN A 157 -24.40 7.62 -36.14
N THR A 158 -24.00 8.89 -36.25
CA THR A 158 -22.66 9.26 -36.73
C THR A 158 -21.63 9.35 -35.61
N ASN A 159 -22.03 9.79 -34.42
CA ASN A 159 -21.15 10.04 -33.29
C ASN A 159 -21.46 9.13 -32.10
N MET A 160 -20.47 8.99 -31.22
CA MET A 160 -20.57 8.20 -30.01
C MET A 160 -19.88 8.91 -28.86
N ILE A 161 -20.46 8.77 -27.67
CA ILE A 161 -19.84 9.08 -26.39
C ILE A 161 -19.67 7.78 -25.63
N GLN A 162 -18.49 7.58 -25.03
CA GLN A 162 -18.19 6.45 -24.17
C GLN A 162 -17.62 6.95 -22.85
N ILE A 163 -18.19 6.47 -21.75
CA ILE A 163 -17.70 6.72 -20.40
C ILE A 163 -17.06 5.43 -19.90
N THR A 164 -15.79 5.51 -19.51
CA THR A 164 -15.07 4.38 -18.94
C THR A 164 -14.72 4.63 -17.48
N LYS A 165 -14.94 3.64 -16.63
CA LYS A 165 -14.39 3.59 -15.28
C LYS A 165 -12.98 3.05 -15.33
N THR A 166 -12.03 3.83 -14.81
CA THR A 166 -10.61 3.48 -14.77
C THR A 166 -10.11 3.42 -13.33
N ILE A 167 -9.27 2.43 -13.04
CA ILE A 167 -8.66 2.20 -11.71
C ILE A 167 -7.14 2.34 -11.83
N ARG A 168 -6.53 3.11 -10.91
CA ARG A 168 -5.07 3.26 -10.82
C ARG A 168 -4.45 2.38 -9.73
N SER A 169 -3.22 1.92 -9.99
CA SER A 169 -2.40 1.17 -9.04
C SER A 169 -1.87 2.06 -7.90
N GLN A 170 -2.56 2.05 -6.75
CA GLN A 170 -2.15 2.78 -5.54
C GLN A 170 -2.22 1.94 -4.26
N GLY A 171 -2.27 0.61 -4.35
CA GLY A 171 -2.30 -0.22 -3.15
C GLY A 171 -3.56 0.00 -2.31
N GLU A 172 -3.39 0.48 -1.08
CA GLU A 172 -4.48 0.72 -0.12
C GLU A 172 -5.40 1.89 -0.46
N LYS A 173 -4.97 2.80 -1.34
CA LYS A 173 -5.74 3.98 -1.74
C LYS A 173 -5.94 4.02 -3.25
N PRO A 174 -6.55 2.96 -3.85
CA PRO A 174 -6.81 2.98 -5.29
C PRO A 174 -7.65 4.20 -5.63
N GLU A 175 -7.24 4.91 -6.68
CA GLU A 175 -8.02 6.00 -7.24
C GLU A 175 -8.86 5.44 -8.39
N GLU A 176 -10.17 5.65 -8.28
CA GLU A 176 -11.14 5.35 -9.33
C GLU A 176 -11.64 6.66 -9.91
N TYR A 177 -11.75 6.73 -11.24
CA TYR A 177 -12.18 7.93 -11.94
C TYR A 177 -12.83 7.58 -13.27
N LEU A 178 -13.57 8.53 -13.85
CA LEU A 178 -14.11 8.37 -15.21
C LEU A 178 -13.21 9.05 -16.21
N LYS A 179 -13.13 8.42 -17.38
CA LYS A 179 -12.72 9.07 -18.60
C LYS A 179 -13.91 9.13 -19.54
N ILE A 180 -14.16 10.32 -20.08
CA ILE A 180 -15.16 10.54 -21.10
C ILE A 180 -14.44 10.59 -22.43
N TYR A 181 -14.93 9.81 -23.39
CA TYR A 181 -14.47 9.76 -24.76
C TYR A 181 -15.59 10.14 -25.71
N TYR A 182 -15.24 10.74 -26.84
CA TYR A 182 -16.19 11.08 -27.90
C TYR A 182 -15.56 10.94 -29.29
N GLY A 183 -16.39 10.86 -30.32
CA GLY A 183 -15.96 10.90 -31.71
C GLY A 183 -16.86 10.11 -32.64
N PRO A 184 -16.46 9.94 -33.91
CA PRO A 184 -17.24 9.19 -34.88
C PRO A 184 -17.42 7.73 -34.45
N LYS A 185 -18.64 7.22 -34.58
CA LYS A 185 -18.99 5.83 -34.28
C LYS A 185 -18.12 4.88 -35.12
N GLY A 186 -17.53 3.89 -34.45
CA GLY A 186 -16.65 2.91 -35.10
C GLY A 186 -15.21 3.38 -35.35
N SER A 187 -14.87 4.61 -34.95
CA SER A 187 -13.52 5.14 -35.01
C SER A 187 -12.84 5.12 -33.63
N LYS A 188 -11.53 5.41 -33.60
CA LYS A 188 -10.82 5.64 -32.34
C LYS A 188 -11.36 6.92 -31.68
N LEU A 189 -12.02 6.77 -30.54
CA LEU A 189 -12.56 7.90 -29.78
C LEU A 189 -11.44 8.75 -29.17
N LYS A 190 -11.69 10.06 -29.07
CA LYS A 190 -10.80 11.04 -28.45
C LYS A 190 -11.17 11.22 -26.98
N GLU A 191 -10.16 11.29 -26.11
CA GLU A 191 -10.37 11.62 -24.70
C GLU A 191 -10.84 13.08 -24.57
N TYR A 192 -11.95 13.29 -23.89
CA TYR A 192 -12.52 14.59 -23.60
C TYR A 192 -12.08 15.10 -22.22
N LYS A 193 -12.37 14.32 -21.17
CA LYS A 193 -12.22 14.76 -19.78
C LYS A 193 -12.03 13.58 -18.82
N ILE A 194 -11.26 13.84 -17.77
CA ILE A 194 -11.07 12.97 -16.61
C ILE A 194 -11.86 13.53 -15.42
N ILE A 195 -12.58 12.67 -14.69
CA ILE A 195 -13.36 13.02 -13.48
C ILE A 195 -12.88 12.19 -12.29
N ASP A 196 -12.06 12.79 -11.44
CA ASP A 196 -11.31 12.16 -10.34
C ASP A 196 -12.05 12.18 -8.98
N ARG A 197 -12.84 13.22 -8.68
CA ARG A 197 -13.32 13.50 -7.32
C ARG A 197 -14.61 12.78 -6.90
N ILE A 198 -15.31 12.10 -7.81
CA ILE A 198 -16.76 11.85 -7.63
C ILE A 198 -17.09 10.39 -7.28
N ILE A 199 -16.16 9.43 -7.28
CA ILE A 199 -16.57 8.05 -7.59
C ILE A 199 -16.25 7.04 -6.50
N ARG A 200 -17.33 6.69 -5.80
CA ARG A 200 -17.59 5.30 -5.39
C ARG A 200 -19.00 4.83 -5.78
N TYR A 201 -19.97 5.75 -5.97
CA TYR A 201 -21.39 5.46 -6.26
C TYR A 201 -22.05 6.56 -7.12
N SER A 202 -21.46 6.90 -8.26
CA SER A 202 -22.09 7.86 -9.18
C SER A 202 -22.67 7.16 -10.40
N ASP A 203 -23.91 7.51 -10.76
CA ASP A 203 -24.54 7.14 -12.03
C ASP A 203 -24.25 8.21 -13.08
N GLN A 204 -24.45 7.87 -14.36
CA GLN A 204 -24.27 8.79 -15.48
C GLN A 204 -25.45 8.71 -16.44
N THR A 205 -25.95 9.86 -16.88
CA THR A 205 -26.90 9.96 -17.98
C THR A 205 -26.28 10.74 -19.13
N ILE A 206 -26.49 10.28 -20.37
CA ILE A 206 -26.02 10.94 -21.58
C ILE A 206 -27.25 11.30 -22.41
N GLU A 207 -27.45 12.59 -22.63
CA GLU A 207 -28.57 13.11 -23.41
C GLU A 207 -28.05 13.88 -24.63
N TRP A 208 -28.53 13.53 -25.82
CA TRP A 208 -28.17 14.23 -27.05
C TRP A 208 -29.18 15.34 -27.32
N LYS A 209 -28.70 16.60 -27.43
CA LYS A 209 -29.51 17.73 -27.89
C LYS A 209 -29.51 17.86 -29.42
N SER A 210 -28.43 17.39 -30.06
CA SER A 210 -28.28 17.31 -31.53
C SER A 210 -27.30 16.19 -31.88
N PRO A 211 -27.08 15.86 -33.17
CA PRO A 211 -26.03 14.91 -33.59
C PRO A 211 -24.61 15.19 -33.11
N THR A 212 -24.29 16.47 -32.85
CA THR A 212 -22.94 16.93 -32.48
C THR A 212 -22.89 17.52 -31.07
N HIS A 213 -24.02 17.62 -30.37
CA HIS A 213 -24.09 18.23 -29.05
C HIS A 213 -24.82 17.35 -28.05
N ALA A 214 -24.15 17.07 -26.94
CA ALA A 214 -24.67 16.22 -25.86
C ALA A 214 -24.38 16.82 -24.49
N THR A 215 -25.17 16.40 -23.51
CA THR A 215 -24.97 16.66 -22.10
C THR A 215 -24.77 15.35 -21.35
N ILE A 216 -23.80 15.35 -20.44
CA ILE A 216 -23.55 14.24 -19.52
C ILE A 216 -23.77 14.75 -18.11
N ASP A 217 -24.74 14.18 -17.41
CA ASP A 217 -24.93 14.44 -15.99
C ASP A 217 -24.28 13.33 -15.16
N ILE A 218 -23.52 13.75 -14.16
CA ILE A 218 -22.93 12.86 -13.16
C ILE A 218 -23.79 12.96 -11.90
N LEU A 219 -24.40 11.86 -11.51
CA LEU A 219 -25.36 11.83 -10.40
C LEU A 219 -24.79 11.13 -9.17
N ARG A 220 -25.26 11.47 -7.98
CA ARG A 220 -25.07 10.70 -6.74
C ARG A 220 -26.33 10.79 -5.89
N ASN A 221 -26.94 9.65 -5.57
CA ASN A 221 -28.20 9.59 -4.83
C ASN A 221 -29.26 10.52 -5.46
N ASP A 222 -29.46 10.38 -6.78
CA ASP A 222 -30.40 11.16 -7.60
C ASP A 222 -30.15 12.68 -7.67
N LYS A 223 -28.99 13.16 -7.19
CA LYS A 223 -28.60 14.57 -7.31
C LYS A 223 -27.51 14.73 -8.38
N ILE A 224 -27.73 15.66 -9.31
CA ILE A 224 -26.72 16.08 -10.28
C ILE A 224 -25.58 16.78 -9.53
N LEU A 225 -24.39 16.22 -9.62
CA LEU A 225 -23.17 16.77 -9.06
C LEU A 225 -22.43 17.65 -10.07
N GLU A 226 -22.46 17.25 -11.33
CA GLU A 226 -21.78 17.93 -12.42
C GLU A 226 -22.53 17.66 -13.72
N THR A 227 -22.75 18.70 -14.51
CA THR A 227 -23.25 18.62 -15.89
C THR A 227 -22.12 19.00 -16.83
N ILE A 228 -21.87 18.17 -17.83
CA ILE A 228 -20.79 18.33 -18.79
C ILE A 228 -21.43 18.47 -20.16
N GLU A 229 -21.22 19.61 -20.82
CA GLU A 229 -21.61 19.78 -22.22
C GLU A 229 -20.45 19.35 -23.13
N ILE A 230 -20.79 18.64 -24.20
CA ILE A 230 -19.84 18.16 -25.21
C ILE A 230 -20.34 18.61 -26.57
N GLU A 231 -19.47 19.32 -27.28
CA GLU A 231 -19.62 19.64 -28.69
C GLU A 231 -18.58 18.85 -29.49
N ILE A 232 -19.05 18.09 -30.48
CA ILE A 232 -18.22 17.21 -31.29
C ILE A 232 -17.85 17.96 -32.55
N ASP A 233 -16.63 18.49 -32.56
CA ASP A 233 -16.01 19.03 -33.77
C ASP A 233 -15.69 17.88 -34.74
N LEU A 234 -16.17 18.03 -35.98
CA LEU A 234 -15.94 17.09 -37.09
C LEU A 234 -14.54 17.21 -37.68
#